data_AF-G4RMG2-F1
#
_entry.id   AF-G4RMG2-F1
#
_cell.length_a   1.000
_cell.length_b   1.000
_cell.length_c   1.000
_cell.angle_alpha   90.00
_cell.angle_beta   90.00
_cell.angle_gamma   90.00
#
_symmetry.space_group_name_H-M   'P 1'
#
loop_
_entity.id
_entity.type
_entity.pdbx_description
1 polymer ?
#
loop_
_entity_poly.entity_id
_entity_poly.type
_entity_poly.pdbx_seq_one_letter_code
_entity_poly.pdbx_strand_id
1 'polypeptide(L)'
;MDAQEAPLLEVVMFVPTRAGICRTCDSVAKAFKIELTEDLGQKSDSDFEAILVALSRLNGSFRVRFTNPLTLRGLYLMAKYRTGKVPLIIFNRRLVHKGPVKNPEYLVKKLKMFMN
;
A
#
# COMPACT_ATOMS: atom_id res chain seq x y z
N MET A 1 0.35 21.36 24.92
CA MET A 1 -0.68 21.31 23.84
C MET A 1 -0.33 20.10 23.00
N ASP A 2 -0.91 18.96 23.34
CA ASP A 2 -0.63 17.70 22.64
C ASP A 2 -1.17 17.80 21.21
N ALA A 3 -0.28 17.77 20.22
CA ALA A 3 -0.66 17.61 18.84
C ALA A 3 -1.30 16.22 18.72
N GLN A 4 -2.63 16.17 18.68
CA GLN A 4 -3.36 14.92 18.51
C GLN A 4 -3.04 14.40 17.10
N GLU A 5 -2.07 13.50 17.05
CA GLU A 5 -1.54 12.99 15.81
C GLU A 5 -2.64 12.19 15.09
N ALA A 6 -3.05 12.66 13.91
CA ALA A 6 -4.15 12.04 13.17
C ALA A 6 -3.90 10.54 13.01
N PRO A 7 -4.94 9.69 13.23
CA PRO A 7 -4.80 8.24 13.20
C PRO A 7 -4.17 7.78 11.87
N LEU A 8 -3.30 6.77 11.94
CA LEU A 8 -2.54 6.29 10.80
C LEU A 8 -3.13 4.98 10.26
N LEU A 9 -3.47 4.97 8.99
CA LEU A 9 -3.74 3.78 8.19
C LEU A 9 -2.49 3.41 7.39
N GLU A 10 -1.85 2.32 7.75
CA GLU A 10 -0.64 1.82 7.09
C GLU A 10 -0.98 0.59 6.24
N VAL A 11 -0.68 0.69 4.94
CA VAL A 11 -0.91 -0.35 3.93
C VAL A 11 0.44 -0.91 3.49
N VAL A 12 0.73 -2.17 3.85
CA VAL A 12 1.96 -2.86 3.45
C VAL A 12 1.69 -3.65 2.18
N MET A 13 2.17 -3.16 1.05
CA MET A 13 1.95 -3.80 -0.25
C MET A 13 2.95 -3.36 -1.31
N PHE A 14 3.08 -4.15 -2.37
CA PHE A 14 3.75 -3.71 -3.59
C PHE A 14 2.82 -2.74 -4.30
N VAL A 15 3.27 -1.49 -4.44
CA VAL A 15 2.55 -0.46 -5.21
C VAL A 15 3.06 -0.54 -6.65
N PRO A 16 2.19 -0.49 -7.66
CA PRO A 16 2.61 -0.42 -9.05
C PRO A 16 3.52 0.80 -9.24
N THR A 17 4.80 0.52 -9.46
CA THR A 17 5.86 1.50 -9.60
C THR A 17 6.80 1.01 -10.68
N ARG A 18 7.23 1.93 -11.54
CA ARG A 18 8.29 1.66 -12.51
C ARG A 18 9.63 1.93 -11.87
N ALA A 19 10.51 0.95 -11.88
CA ALA A 19 11.89 1.12 -11.45
C ALA A 19 12.83 0.90 -12.62
N GLY A 20 13.81 1.78 -12.75
CA GLY A 20 14.87 1.69 -13.73
C GLY A 20 16.14 2.33 -13.18
N ILE A 21 17.19 2.35 -13.99
CA ILE A 21 18.55 2.70 -13.54
C ILE A 21 18.62 4.16 -13.05
N CYS A 22 18.37 5.10 -13.95
CA CYS A 22 18.40 6.52 -13.65
C CYS A 22 17.37 7.24 -14.54
N ARG A 23 16.72 8.29 -14.01
CA ARG A 23 15.65 9.01 -14.74
C ARG A 23 16.14 9.57 -16.08
N THR A 24 17.37 10.07 -16.13
CA THR A 24 18.00 10.57 -17.36
C THR A 24 18.27 9.44 -18.35
N CYS A 25 18.76 8.30 -17.87
CA CYS A 25 19.06 7.11 -18.67
C CYS A 25 17.78 6.57 -19.33
N ASP A 26 16.69 6.48 -18.56
CA ASP A 26 15.37 6.09 -19.06
C ASP A 26 14.82 7.09 -20.09
N SER A 27 15.01 8.39 -19.86
CA SER A 27 14.56 9.43 -20.80
C SER A 27 15.28 9.35 -22.15
N VAL A 28 16.60 9.13 -22.15
CA VAL A 28 17.38 8.94 -23.37
C VAL A 28 16.96 7.66 -24.10
N ALA A 29 16.82 6.54 -23.37
CA ALA A 29 16.43 5.26 -23.97
C ALA A 29 15.03 5.30 -24.61
N LYS A 30 14.07 6.02 -24.01
CA LYS A 30 12.73 6.21 -24.58
C LYS A 30 12.74 6.92 -25.94
N ALA A 31 13.68 7.83 -26.18
CA ALA A 31 13.84 8.47 -27.50
C ALA A 31 14.20 7.45 -28.59
N PHE A 32 14.83 6.33 -28.22
CA PHE A 32 15.15 5.21 -29.10
C PHE A 32 14.14 4.07 -29.03
N LYS A 33 12.97 4.28 -28.40
CA LYS A 33 11.93 3.25 -28.17
C LYS A 33 12.42 2.04 -27.35
N ILE A 34 13.38 2.26 -26.44
CA ILE A 34 13.90 1.25 -25.52
C ILE A 34 13.33 1.53 -24.13
N GLU A 35 12.70 0.53 -23.51
CA GLU A 35 12.25 0.61 -22.11
C GLU A 35 13.35 0.09 -21.17
N LEU A 36 13.86 0.96 -20.28
CA LEU A 36 14.84 0.61 -19.25
C LEU A 36 14.24 0.54 -17.84
N THR A 37 12.91 0.50 -17.77
CA THR A 37 12.17 0.40 -16.51
C THR A 37 11.34 -0.87 -16.50
N GLU A 38 11.35 -1.58 -15.38
CA GLU A 38 10.43 -2.68 -15.13
C GLU A 38 9.31 -2.24 -14.20
N ASP A 39 8.10 -2.76 -14.43
CA ASP A 39 6.98 -2.58 -13.52
C ASP A 39 7.17 -3.51 -12.31
N LEU A 40 7.57 -2.94 -11.16
CA LEU A 40 7.75 -3.67 -9.91
C LEU A 40 6.44 -4.10 -9.21
N GLY A 41 5.29 -4.01 -9.91
CA GLY A 41 3.96 -4.22 -9.33
C GLY A 41 3.06 -5.27 -9.99
N GLN A 42 3.48 -5.91 -11.09
CA GLN A 42 2.58 -6.66 -12.00
C GLN A 42 1.77 -7.82 -11.40
N LYS A 43 2.05 -8.29 -10.17
CA LYS A 43 1.35 -9.46 -9.61
C LYS A 43 0.05 -9.15 -8.85
N SER A 44 -0.31 -7.89 -8.59
CA SER A 44 -1.51 -7.59 -7.80
C SER A 44 -2.18 -6.24 -8.10
N ASP A 45 -2.27 -5.84 -9.36
CA ASP A 45 -2.97 -4.59 -9.74
C ASP A 45 -4.41 -4.55 -9.20
N SER A 46 -5.09 -5.71 -9.15
CA SER A 46 -6.44 -5.84 -8.60
C SER A 46 -6.55 -5.51 -7.10
N ASP A 47 -5.54 -5.89 -6.30
CA ASP A 47 -5.54 -5.59 -4.86
C ASP A 47 -5.28 -4.09 -4.62
N PHE A 48 -4.42 -3.46 -5.41
CA PHE A 48 -4.14 -2.03 -5.32
C PHE A 48 -5.38 -1.20 -5.66
N GLU A 49 -6.04 -1.51 -6.77
CA GLU A 49 -7.29 -0.87 -7.17
C GLU A 49 -8.38 -1.04 -6.11
N ALA A 50 -8.58 -2.26 -5.60
CA ALA A 50 -9.57 -2.52 -4.56
C ALA A 50 -9.28 -1.73 -3.27
N ILE A 51 -8.02 -1.58 -2.89
CA ILE A 51 -7.63 -0.75 -1.75
C ILE A 51 -7.91 0.73 -2.01
N LEU A 52 -7.58 1.27 -3.19
CA LEU A 52 -7.87 2.67 -3.52
C LEU A 52 -9.38 2.95 -3.52
N VAL A 53 -10.19 2.04 -4.07
CA VAL A 53 -11.66 2.14 -4.02
C VAL A 53 -12.18 2.08 -2.60
N ALA A 54 -11.59 1.24 -1.74
CA ALA A 54 -11.96 1.22 -0.33
C ALA A 54 -11.60 2.54 0.38
N LEU A 55 -10.40 3.08 0.13
CA LEU A 55 -9.93 4.33 0.73
C LEU A 55 -10.79 5.53 0.31
N SER A 56 -11.21 5.62 -0.96
CA SER A 56 -12.05 6.72 -1.45
C SER A 56 -13.44 6.76 -0.84
N ARG A 57 -13.92 5.63 -0.29
CA ARG A 57 -15.22 5.50 0.38
C ARG A 57 -15.14 5.72 1.89
N LEU A 58 -13.95 5.88 2.45
CA LEU A 58 -13.75 6.18 3.86
C LEU A 58 -13.76 7.69 4.06
N ASN A 59 -14.73 8.16 4.85
CA ASN A 59 -14.80 9.54 5.28
C ASN A 59 -14.17 9.64 6.67
N GLY A 60 -13.11 10.44 6.83
CA GLY A 60 -12.46 10.66 8.11
C GLY A 60 -11.11 11.37 7.99
N SER A 61 -10.66 12.01 9.07
CA SER A 61 -9.33 12.62 9.16
C SER A 61 -8.32 11.58 9.65
N PHE A 62 -7.73 10.82 8.73
CA PHE A 62 -6.63 9.88 9.01
C PHE A 62 -5.56 10.00 7.93
N ARG A 63 -4.31 9.71 8.29
CA ARG A 63 -3.18 9.69 7.35
C ARG A 63 -3.07 8.30 6.75
N VAL A 64 -2.84 8.22 5.44
CA VAL A 64 -2.56 6.96 4.76
C VAL A 64 -1.07 6.88 4.42
N ARG A 65 -0.45 5.74 4.73
CA ARG A 65 0.94 5.44 4.36
C ARG A 65 1.01 4.11 3.64
N PHE A 66 1.61 4.11 2.46
CA PHE A 66 2.01 2.88 1.77
C PHE A 66 3.44 2.52 2.16
N THR A 67 3.66 1.27 2.56
CA THR A 67 4.96 0.74 2.95
C THR A 67 5.30 -0.46 2.07
N ASN A 68 6.40 -0.38 1.33
CA ASN A 68 6.84 -1.49 0.50
C ASN A 68 7.30 -2.67 1.41
N PRO A 69 6.80 -3.91 1.17
CA PRO A 69 7.15 -5.11 1.94
C PRO A 69 8.65 -5.37 2.08
N LEU A 70 9.46 -4.96 1.09
CA LEU A 70 10.91 -5.18 1.05
C LEU A 70 11.72 -4.15 1.84
N THR A 71 11.09 -3.12 2.38
CA THR A 71 11.76 -2.17 3.29
C THR A 71 11.88 -2.76 4.69
N LEU A 72 12.84 -2.31 5.49
CA LEU A 72 12.98 -2.74 6.90
C LEU A 72 11.67 -2.58 7.69
N ARG A 73 10.92 -1.51 7.43
CA ARG A 73 9.61 -1.28 8.06
C ARG A 73 8.57 -2.28 7.57
N GLY A 74 8.51 -2.56 6.27
CA GLY A 74 7.62 -3.58 5.69
C GLY A 74 7.89 -4.97 6.28
N LEU A 75 9.16 -5.39 6.28
CA LEU A 75 9.61 -6.66 6.86
C LEU A 75 9.29 -6.74 8.35
N TYR A 76 9.55 -5.66 9.11
CA TYR A 76 9.18 -5.57 10.52
C TYR A 76 7.67 -5.78 10.74
N LEU A 77 6.82 -5.12 9.95
CA LEU A 77 5.37 -5.23 10.08
C LEU A 77 4.88 -6.64 9.72
N MET A 78 5.43 -7.26 8.67
CA MET A 78 5.15 -8.64 8.31
C MET A 78 5.52 -9.62 9.44
N ALA A 79 6.71 -9.45 10.03
CA ALA A 79 7.17 -10.25 11.17
C ALA A 79 6.28 -10.02 12.41
N LYS A 80 5.98 -8.75 12.74
CA LYS A 80 5.15 -8.35 13.89
C LYS A 80 3.76 -9.00 13.85
N TYR A 81 3.13 -8.99 12.67
CA TYR A 81 1.80 -9.59 12.47
C TYR A 81 1.86 -11.05 12.02
N ARG A 82 3.06 -11.66 12.05
CA ARG A 82 3.32 -13.08 11.75
C ARG A 82 2.68 -13.54 10.44
N THR A 83 2.85 -12.75 9.38
CA THR A 83 2.29 -13.10 8.08
C THR A 83 3.17 -12.65 6.93
N GLY A 84 3.41 -13.57 5.99
CA GLY A 84 4.03 -13.28 4.69
C GLY A 84 3.03 -12.80 3.62
N LYS A 85 1.74 -12.68 3.97
CA LYS A 85 0.68 -12.35 3.01
C LYS A 85 0.51 -10.84 2.90
N VAL A 86 0.64 -10.33 1.68
CA VAL A 86 0.35 -8.94 1.31
C VAL A 86 -0.93 -8.88 0.47
N PRO A 87 -1.66 -7.75 0.44
CA PRO A 87 -1.46 -6.55 1.26
C PRO A 87 -1.76 -6.77 2.77
N LEU A 88 -1.06 -6.07 3.66
CA LEU A 88 -1.49 -5.89 5.05
C LEU A 88 -2.11 -4.51 5.23
N ILE A 89 -3.20 -4.44 6.00
CA ILE A 89 -3.87 -3.19 6.31
C ILE A 89 -3.93 -3.04 7.82
N ILE A 90 -3.29 -1.99 8.31
CA ILE A 90 -3.06 -1.75 9.73
C ILE A 90 -3.62 -0.37 10.07
N PHE A 91 -4.58 -0.29 10.98
CA PHE A 91 -5.13 0.98 11.45
C PHE A 91 -4.71 1.21 12.90
N ASN A 92 -4.00 2.31 13.16
CA ASN A 92 -3.49 2.68 14.47
C ASN A 92 -2.84 1.50 15.24
N ARG A 93 -1.87 0.83 14.58
CA ARG A 93 -1.14 -0.34 15.10
C ARG A 93 -1.97 -1.61 15.31
N ARG A 94 -3.24 -1.65 14.91
CA ARG A 94 -4.09 -2.86 14.91
C ARG A 94 -4.19 -3.43 13.51
N LEU A 95 -4.00 -4.74 13.37
CA LEU A 95 -4.17 -5.42 12.08
C LEU A 95 -5.66 -5.50 11.74
N VAL A 96 -6.04 -4.88 10.63
CA VAL A 96 -7.42 -4.92 10.11
C VAL A 96 -7.56 -6.03 9.08
N HIS A 97 -6.63 -6.13 8.14
CA HIS A 97 -6.68 -7.13 7.06
C HIS A 97 -5.30 -7.69 6.71
N LYS A 98 -5.28 -8.94 6.22
CA LYS A 98 -4.07 -9.60 5.72
C LYS A 98 -4.38 -10.43 4.47
N GLY A 99 -3.55 -10.28 3.44
CA GLY A 99 -3.68 -10.98 2.17
C GLY A 99 -4.62 -10.28 1.18
N PRO A 100 -4.92 -10.93 0.03
CA PRO A 100 -5.63 -10.31 -1.08
C PRO A 100 -6.95 -9.64 -0.69
N VAL A 101 -7.28 -8.53 -1.36
CA VAL A 101 -8.49 -7.74 -1.18
C VAL A 101 -9.34 -7.90 -2.44
N LYS A 102 -10.16 -8.95 -2.47
CA LYS A 102 -11.04 -9.23 -3.63
C LYS A 102 -12.26 -8.32 -3.69
N ASN A 103 -12.72 -7.81 -2.55
CA ASN A 103 -13.93 -6.99 -2.46
C ASN A 103 -13.64 -5.73 -1.61
N PRO A 104 -13.80 -4.53 -2.20
CA PRO A 104 -13.54 -3.27 -1.50
C PRO A 104 -14.60 -2.94 -0.45
N GLU A 105 -15.88 -3.29 -0.64
CA GLU A 105 -16.94 -3.07 0.36
C GLU A 105 -16.65 -3.79 1.68
N TYR A 106 -16.16 -5.03 1.61
CA TYR A 106 -15.78 -5.81 2.77
C TYR A 106 -14.68 -5.11 3.58
N LEU A 107 -13.67 -4.59 2.88
CA LEU A 107 -12.58 -3.85 3.51
C LEU A 107 -13.08 -2.56 4.17
N VAL A 108 -13.96 -1.80 3.50
CA VAL A 108 -14.57 -0.59 4.07
C VAL A 108 -15.35 -0.90 5.34
N LYS A 109 -16.19 -1.92 5.33
CA LYS A 109 -16.98 -2.33 6.51
C LYS A 109 -16.05 -2.67 7.68
N LYS A 110 -14.96 -3.39 7.40
CA LYS A 110 -13.98 -3.76 8.42
C LYS A 110 -13.25 -2.55 8.97
N LEU A 111 -12.80 -1.63 8.13
CA LEU A 111 -12.12 -0.41 8.56
C LEU A 111 -13.02 0.48 9.43
N LYS A 112 -14.29 0.65 9.06
CA LYS A 112 -15.26 1.41 9.87
C LYS A 112 -15.42 0.86 11.29
N MET A 113 -15.34 -0.46 11.48
CA MET A 113 -15.38 -1.08 12.83
C MET A 113 -14.16 -0.73 13.71
N PHE A 114 -13.03 -0.35 13.11
CA PHE A 114 -11.82 0.05 13.85
C PHE A 114 -11.69 1.57 13.99
N MET A 115 -12.45 2.33 13.20
CA MET A 115 -12.46 3.80 13.20
C MET A 115 -13.50 4.39 14.16
N ASN A 116 -14.54 3.62 14.50
CA ASN A 116 -15.50 3.93 15.56
C ASN A 116 -14.93 3.52 16.93
#